data_AF-A0A167R7Q3-F1
#
_entry.id   AF-A0A167R7Q3-F1
#
_cell.length_a   1.000
_cell.length_b   1.000
_cell.length_c   1.000
_cell.angle_alpha   90.00
_cell.angle_beta   90.00
_cell.angle_gamma   90.00
#
_symmetry.space_group_name_H-M   'P 1'
#
loop_
_entity.id
_entity.type
_entity.pdbx_description
1 polymer ?
#
loop_
_entity_poly.entity_id
_entity_poly.type
_entity_poly.pdbx_seq_one_letter_code
_entity_poly.pdbx_strand_id
1 'polypeptide(L)'
;MRALQSLGVNHTGLSRLLSIRLYRQFIRPQFEYGLAISCFNIKQVAVLEKAQNTCLRMIFGGHSTSSTSVFRHLENLPSMRERILTLGFKFVYHAFWLSDEALFTLLRPVLTNPAHQWFKLLANPIWLSLSNHQNADSKACKHAIRSFLNQGLFLQRSQQILLSACRSSLGVDPILWLPMTNYERSRFIRWRMGWLPGRPQPCSCGLHTTSHHHVIECTGAAIRLHLYSTVQPNPIDYVLNMLPLKKLKNNKNNAFWIFTWPILCRIMLDIEQICLPGVDLADHAATDRGQLFLNWLPK
;
A
#
# COMPACT_ATOMS: atom_id res chain seq x y z
N MET A 1 -27.06 -10.65 1.19
CA MET A 1 -26.10 -9.52 1.34
C MET A 1 -25.22 -9.66 2.59
N ARG A 2 -25.76 -9.79 3.82
CA ARG A 2 -24.95 -9.94 5.05
C ARG A 2 -23.98 -11.14 5.04
N ALA A 3 -24.38 -12.28 4.50
CA ALA A 3 -23.51 -13.47 4.35
C ALA A 3 -22.34 -13.26 3.37
N LEU A 4 -22.47 -12.35 2.40
CA LEU A 4 -21.38 -11.97 1.51
C LEU A 4 -20.46 -10.96 2.20
N GLN A 5 -21.02 -10.01 2.95
CA GLN A 5 -20.26 -9.08 3.77
C GLN A 5 -19.39 -9.77 4.83
N SER A 6 -19.75 -10.94 5.36
CA SER A 6 -18.86 -11.73 6.23
C SER A 6 -17.71 -12.41 5.48
N LEU A 7 -17.86 -12.63 4.17
CA LEU A 7 -16.84 -13.22 3.27
C LEU A 7 -15.87 -12.18 2.65
N GLY A 8 -16.01 -10.90 2.98
CA GLY A 8 -15.10 -9.84 2.50
C GLY A 8 -15.56 -9.09 1.28
N VAL A 9 -16.82 -9.28 0.90
CA VAL A 9 -17.51 -8.56 -0.16
C VAL A 9 -17.80 -7.13 0.31
N ASN A 10 -17.15 -6.14 -0.30
CA ASN A 10 -17.49 -4.73 -0.14
C ASN A 10 -18.81 -4.39 -0.89
N HIS A 11 -19.22 -3.11 -0.93
CA HIS A 11 -20.38 -2.67 -1.71
C HIS A 11 -20.29 -3.04 -3.21
N THR A 12 -19.10 -3.42 -3.70
CA THR A 12 -18.85 -3.89 -5.07
C THR A 12 -18.65 -5.41 -5.21
N GLY A 13 -18.86 -6.23 -4.18
CA GLY A 13 -18.73 -7.68 -4.34
C GLY A 13 -17.38 -8.30 -3.90
N LEU A 14 -16.33 -7.51 -3.65
CA LEU A 14 -14.94 -8.00 -3.65
C LEU A 14 -14.11 -7.47 -2.48
N SER A 15 -13.07 -8.21 -2.08
CA SER A 15 -12.08 -7.68 -1.13
C SER A 15 -11.26 -6.56 -1.79
N ARG A 16 -10.73 -5.62 -0.99
CA ARG A 16 -9.90 -4.50 -1.50
C ARG A 16 -8.66 -5.01 -2.25
N LEU A 17 -7.98 -6.00 -1.67
CA LEU A 17 -6.82 -6.64 -2.31
C LEU A 17 -7.18 -7.29 -3.65
N LEU A 18 -8.31 -8.01 -3.72
CA LEU A 18 -8.77 -8.61 -4.98
C LEU A 18 -9.12 -7.54 -6.01
N SER A 19 -9.83 -6.49 -5.59
CA SER A 19 -10.20 -5.36 -6.45
C SER A 19 -8.96 -4.68 -7.05
N ILE A 20 -7.89 -4.51 -6.27
CA ILE A 20 -6.63 -3.96 -6.76
C ILE A 20 -5.89 -4.92 -7.70
N ARG A 21 -5.95 -6.23 -7.44
CA ARG A 21 -5.40 -7.23 -8.38
C ARG A 21 -6.14 -7.20 -9.71
N LEU A 22 -7.47 -7.08 -9.71
CA LEU A 22 -8.25 -6.91 -10.93
C LEU A 22 -7.92 -5.60 -11.64
N TYR A 23 -7.81 -4.49 -10.90
CA TYR A 23 -7.35 -3.21 -11.46
C TYR A 23 -5.99 -3.37 -12.16
N ARG A 24 -5.01 -4.02 -11.52
CA ARG A 24 -3.67 -4.25 -12.11
C ARG A 24 -3.72 -5.13 -13.35
N GLN A 25 -4.62 -6.11 -13.38
CA GLN A 25 -4.66 -7.12 -14.43
C GLN A 25 -5.46 -6.68 -15.66
N PHE A 26 -6.52 -5.88 -15.47
CA PHE A 26 -7.47 -5.58 -16.53
C PHE A 26 -7.59 -4.10 -16.88
N ILE A 27 -7.56 -3.21 -15.88
CA ILE A 27 -7.78 -1.78 -16.09
C ILE A 27 -6.47 -1.06 -16.35
N ARG A 28 -5.48 -1.24 -15.47
CA ARG A 28 -4.18 -0.58 -15.55
C ARG A 28 -3.46 -0.83 -16.88
N PRO A 29 -3.50 -2.02 -17.50
CA PRO A 29 -2.86 -2.24 -18.79
C PRO A 29 -3.37 -1.33 -19.90
N GLN A 30 -4.63 -0.87 -19.83
CA GLN A 30 -5.17 0.10 -20.78
C GLN A 30 -4.46 1.46 -20.67
N PHE A 31 -4.09 1.87 -19.46
CA PHE A 31 -3.28 3.08 -19.24
C PHE A 31 -1.80 2.86 -19.59
N GLU A 32 -1.34 1.62 -19.52
CA GLU A 32 0.06 1.25 -19.71
C GLU A 32 0.44 1.02 -21.17
N TYR A 33 -0.55 0.88 -22.05
CA TYR A 33 -0.32 0.70 -23.47
C TYR A 33 0.51 1.86 -24.04
N GLY A 34 1.62 1.53 -24.68
CA GLY A 34 2.54 2.52 -25.26
C GLY A 34 3.42 3.29 -24.27
N LEU A 35 3.25 3.13 -22.93
CA LEU A 35 4.07 3.86 -21.94
C LEU A 35 5.56 3.54 -22.01
N ALA A 36 5.90 2.35 -22.52
CA ALA A 36 7.27 1.86 -22.58
C ALA A 36 8.14 2.59 -23.62
N ILE A 37 7.50 3.16 -24.65
CA ILE A 37 8.19 3.80 -25.79
C ILE A 37 7.88 5.29 -25.92
N SER A 38 6.78 5.74 -25.30
CA SER A 38 6.32 7.12 -25.43
C SER A 38 7.00 8.05 -24.43
N CYS A 39 7.31 9.28 -24.87
CA CYS A 39 7.73 10.36 -23.98
C CYS A 39 6.50 11.14 -23.51
N PHE A 40 6.35 11.31 -22.19
CA PHE A 40 5.24 12.06 -21.60
C PHE A 40 5.74 13.37 -21.01
N ASN A 41 5.02 14.45 -21.27
CA ASN A 41 5.22 15.68 -20.51
C ASN A 41 4.53 15.60 -19.14
N ILE A 42 4.84 16.55 -18.26
CA ILE A 42 4.34 16.57 -16.87
C ILE A 42 2.80 16.58 -16.82
N LYS A 43 2.14 17.30 -17.73
CA LYS A 43 0.67 17.39 -17.78
C LYS A 43 0.05 16.03 -18.13
N GLN A 44 0.61 15.32 -19.11
CA GLN A 44 0.12 14.00 -19.51
C GLN A 44 0.32 12.97 -18.39
N VAL A 45 1.47 12.98 -17.72
CA VAL A 45 1.71 12.12 -16.54
C VAL A 45 0.69 12.43 -15.45
N ALA A 46 0.37 13.70 -15.21
CA ALA A 46 -0.63 14.09 -14.21
C ALA A 46 -2.04 13.56 -14.55
N VAL A 47 -2.43 13.51 -15.83
CA VAL A 47 -3.70 12.90 -16.26
C VAL A 47 -3.74 11.41 -15.95
N LEU A 48 -2.66 10.67 -16.25
CA LEU A 48 -2.55 9.24 -15.93
C LEU A 48 -2.59 9.00 -14.41
N GLU A 49 -1.87 9.81 -13.63
CA GLU A 49 -1.93 9.76 -12.17
C GLU A 49 -3.35 10.02 -11.66
N LYS A 50 -4.06 11.00 -12.22
CA LYS A 50 -5.44 11.30 -11.83
C LYS A 50 -6.38 10.13 -12.13
N ALA A 51 -6.22 9.47 -13.28
CA ALA A 51 -7.00 8.28 -13.64
C ALA A 51 -6.76 7.12 -12.64
N GLN A 52 -5.49 6.80 -12.37
CA GLN A 52 -5.12 5.80 -11.36
C GLN A 52 -5.68 6.17 -9.97
N ASN A 53 -5.52 7.42 -9.55
CA ASN A 53 -5.98 7.89 -8.24
C ASN A 53 -7.51 7.80 -8.10
N THR A 54 -8.25 8.03 -9.17
CA THR A 54 -9.71 7.88 -9.20
C THR A 54 -10.09 6.41 -9.02
N CYS A 55 -9.43 5.49 -9.73
CA CYS A 55 -9.64 4.04 -9.56
C CYS A 55 -9.38 3.59 -8.11
N LEU A 56 -8.27 4.06 -7.52
CA LEU A 56 -7.93 3.72 -6.14
C LEU A 56 -8.97 4.22 -5.13
N ARG A 57 -9.45 5.45 -5.29
CA ARG A 57 -10.50 6.01 -4.41
C ARG A 57 -11.79 5.20 -4.52
N MET A 58 -12.19 4.81 -5.73
CA MET A 58 -13.37 3.95 -5.92
C MET A 58 -13.20 2.60 -5.21
N ILE A 59 -12.05 1.92 -5.40
CA ILE A 59 -11.79 0.60 -4.81
C ILE A 59 -11.80 0.64 -3.28
N PHE A 60 -11.22 1.68 -2.68
CA PHE A 60 -11.16 1.81 -1.22
C PHE A 60 -12.40 2.45 -0.60
N GLY A 61 -13.29 3.04 -1.41
CA GLY A 61 -14.43 3.83 -0.95
C GLY A 61 -14.01 5.18 -0.34
N GLY A 62 -12.91 5.77 -0.85
CA GLY A 62 -12.36 7.03 -0.36
C GLY A 62 -13.04 8.25 -0.95
N HIS A 63 -12.96 9.37 -0.23
CA HIS A 63 -13.41 10.67 -0.68
C HIS A 63 -12.55 11.17 -1.86
N SER A 64 -13.06 12.13 -2.63
CA SER A 64 -12.38 12.73 -3.79
C SER A 64 -11.01 13.34 -3.42
N THR A 65 -10.86 13.81 -2.18
CA THR A 65 -9.64 14.41 -1.63
C THR A 65 -8.78 13.43 -0.84
N SER A 66 -9.20 12.17 -0.65
CA SER A 66 -8.40 11.20 0.08
C SER A 66 -7.04 10.99 -0.60
N SER A 67 -5.99 10.95 0.22
CA SER A 67 -4.64 10.65 -0.25
C SER A 67 -4.59 9.25 -0.84
N THR A 68 -3.92 9.11 -1.99
CA THR A 68 -3.74 7.83 -2.67
C THR A 68 -2.35 7.24 -2.47
N SER A 69 -1.43 7.97 -1.85
CA SER A 69 -0.08 7.49 -1.55
C SER A 69 -0.12 6.28 -0.60
N VAL A 70 -0.95 6.35 0.44
CA VAL A 70 -1.15 5.23 1.38
C VAL A 70 -1.81 4.05 0.67
N PHE A 71 -2.85 4.27 -0.16
CA PHE A 71 -3.44 3.18 -0.96
C PHE A 71 -2.40 2.46 -1.82
N ARG A 72 -1.57 3.25 -2.52
CA ARG A 72 -0.49 2.73 -3.35
C ARG A 72 0.50 1.93 -2.52
N HIS A 73 0.91 2.45 -1.37
CA HIS A 73 1.87 1.79 -0.50
C HIS A 73 1.33 0.47 0.08
N LEU A 74 0.12 0.48 0.65
CA LEU A 74 -0.50 -0.72 1.22
C LEU A 74 -0.58 -1.86 0.21
N GLU A 75 -0.83 -1.56 -1.05
CA GLU A 75 -0.97 -2.58 -2.09
C GLU A 75 0.34 -2.90 -2.81
N ASN A 76 1.43 -2.17 -2.55
CA ASN A 76 2.65 -2.20 -3.37
C ASN A 76 2.40 -1.82 -4.84
N LEU A 77 1.62 -0.75 -5.07
CA LEU A 77 1.32 -0.21 -6.39
C LEU A 77 2.22 1.00 -6.68
N PRO A 78 3.04 1.00 -7.73
CA PRO A 78 3.79 2.19 -8.10
C PRO A 78 2.85 3.29 -8.64
N SER A 79 3.27 4.54 -8.51
CA SER A 79 2.72 5.68 -9.25
C SER A 79 2.79 5.46 -10.77
N MET A 80 2.02 6.21 -11.55
CA MET A 80 2.11 6.18 -13.02
C MET A 80 3.47 6.69 -13.50
N ARG A 81 4.06 7.70 -12.83
CA ARG A 81 5.42 8.16 -13.13
C ARG A 81 6.46 7.06 -12.94
N GLU A 82 6.45 6.39 -11.79
CA GLU A 82 7.34 5.24 -11.53
C GLU A 82 7.09 4.10 -12.52
N ARG A 83 5.84 3.90 -12.94
CA ARG A 83 5.48 2.87 -13.90
C ARG A 83 5.99 3.15 -15.31
N ILE A 84 5.89 4.40 -15.78
CA ILE A 84 6.48 4.85 -17.06
C ILE A 84 7.97 4.56 -17.06
N LEU A 85 8.68 4.97 -15.99
CA LEU A 85 10.11 4.74 -15.87
C LEU A 85 10.45 3.24 -15.81
N THR A 86 9.67 2.44 -15.07
CA THR A 86 9.86 0.98 -15.02
C THR A 86 9.64 0.32 -16.38
N LEU A 87 8.62 0.75 -17.14
CA LEU A 87 8.31 0.20 -18.46
C LEU A 87 9.35 0.62 -19.50
N GLY A 88 9.73 1.90 -19.52
CA GLY A 88 10.80 2.38 -20.40
C GLY A 88 12.13 1.70 -20.13
N PHE A 89 12.48 1.50 -18.85
CA PHE A 89 13.66 0.73 -18.47
C PHE A 89 13.62 -0.71 -19.01
N LYS A 90 12.49 -1.42 -18.79
CA LYS A 90 12.33 -2.78 -19.30
C LYS A 90 12.44 -2.83 -20.82
N PHE A 91 11.84 -1.87 -21.50
CA PHE A 91 11.92 -1.76 -22.96
C PHE A 91 13.37 -1.58 -23.44
N VAL A 92 14.10 -0.62 -22.87
CA VAL A 92 15.50 -0.38 -23.20
C VAL A 92 16.34 -1.63 -22.94
N TYR A 93 16.16 -2.26 -21.77
CA TYR A 93 16.85 -3.51 -21.46
C TYR A 93 16.56 -4.59 -22.50
N HIS A 94 15.29 -4.87 -22.80
CA HIS A 94 14.94 -5.84 -23.84
C HIS A 94 15.54 -5.48 -25.21
N ALA A 95 15.57 -4.20 -25.57
CA ALA A 95 16.05 -3.73 -26.86
C ALA A 95 17.55 -3.97 -27.11
N PHE A 96 18.37 -3.95 -26.05
CA PHE A 96 19.79 -4.32 -26.12
C PHE A 96 20.03 -5.83 -26.09
N TRP A 97 19.11 -6.61 -25.52
CA TRP A 97 19.31 -8.01 -25.17
C TRP A 97 18.47 -9.01 -25.97
N LEU A 98 17.55 -8.52 -26.83
CA LEU A 98 16.80 -9.35 -27.77
C LEU A 98 17.72 -9.86 -28.89
N SER A 99 17.47 -11.09 -29.32
CA SER A 99 18.14 -11.69 -30.49
C SER A 99 17.87 -10.89 -31.75
N ASP A 100 18.81 -10.90 -32.70
CA ASP A 100 18.68 -10.14 -33.94
C ASP A 100 17.48 -10.61 -34.82
N GLU A 101 17.00 -11.83 -34.59
CA GLU A 101 15.81 -12.43 -35.23
C GLU A 101 14.46 -11.90 -34.71
N ALA A 102 14.46 -11.13 -33.63
CA ALA A 102 13.20 -10.59 -33.11
C ALA A 102 12.70 -9.47 -34.03
N LEU A 103 11.38 -9.41 -34.31
CA LEU A 103 10.71 -8.27 -34.99
C LEU A 103 11.14 -6.89 -34.45
N PHE A 104 11.59 -6.85 -33.20
CA PHE A 104 12.14 -5.68 -32.55
C PHE A 104 13.35 -5.07 -33.26
N THR A 105 14.19 -5.86 -33.95
CA THR A 105 15.35 -5.34 -34.67
C THR A 105 14.98 -4.46 -35.85
N LEU A 106 13.78 -4.65 -36.42
CA LEU A 106 13.22 -3.73 -37.43
C LEU A 106 12.94 -2.33 -36.87
N LEU A 107 12.73 -2.20 -35.55
CA LEU A 107 12.52 -0.91 -34.90
C LEU A 107 13.84 -0.22 -34.53
N ARG A 108 14.97 -0.93 -34.51
CA ARG A 108 16.27 -0.38 -34.09
C ARG A 108 16.68 0.86 -34.92
N PRO A 109 16.59 0.88 -36.26
CA PRO A 109 16.94 2.07 -37.06
C PRO A 109 16.06 3.29 -36.77
N VAL A 110 14.76 3.07 -36.51
CA VAL A 110 13.79 4.12 -36.16
C VAL A 110 14.07 4.68 -34.77
N LEU A 111 14.47 3.81 -33.83
CA LEU A 111 14.77 4.20 -32.47
C LEU A 111 16.11 4.96 -32.40
N THR A 112 17.17 4.50 -33.05
CA THR A 112 18.52 5.08 -32.94
C THR A 112 18.70 6.43 -33.65
N ASN A 113 17.68 6.94 -34.35
CA ASN A 113 17.75 8.24 -35.00
C ASN A 113 17.85 9.39 -33.95
N PRO A 114 18.80 10.34 -34.07
CA PRO A 114 18.99 11.47 -33.14
C PRO A 114 17.75 12.35 -32.89
N ALA A 115 16.83 12.41 -33.85
CA ALA A 115 15.56 13.10 -33.70
C ALA A 115 14.55 12.34 -32.79
N HIS A 116 14.84 11.09 -32.44
CA HIS A 116 13.89 10.16 -31.83
C HIS A 116 14.04 9.99 -30.31
N GLN A 117 12.98 9.39 -29.75
CA GLN A 117 12.73 9.16 -28.33
C GLN A 117 13.79 8.30 -27.62
N TRP A 118 14.67 7.62 -28.35
CA TRP A 118 15.64 6.67 -27.79
C TRP A 118 16.65 7.30 -26.83
N PHE A 119 17.20 8.47 -27.14
CA PHE A 119 18.10 9.17 -26.21
C PHE A 119 17.39 9.54 -24.89
N LYS A 120 16.10 9.88 -24.97
CA LYS A 120 15.27 10.15 -23.78
C LYS A 120 14.99 8.89 -22.97
N LEU A 121 14.86 7.74 -23.64
CA LEU A 121 14.71 6.43 -22.98
C LEU A 121 16.01 5.98 -22.31
N LEU A 122 17.17 6.23 -22.92
CA LEU A 122 18.49 5.97 -22.32
C LEU A 122 18.77 6.87 -21.11
N ALA A 123 18.19 8.08 -21.06
CA ALA A 123 18.24 8.96 -19.90
C ALA A 123 17.39 8.48 -18.69
N ASN A 124 16.81 7.28 -18.76
CA ASN A 124 16.02 6.71 -17.68
C ASN A 124 16.90 6.47 -16.42
N PRO A 125 16.50 6.96 -15.23
CA PRO A 125 17.31 6.84 -14.01
C PRO A 125 17.55 5.39 -13.59
N ILE A 126 16.61 4.47 -13.86
CA ILE A 126 16.79 3.03 -13.56
C ILE A 126 17.84 2.44 -14.50
N TRP A 127 17.83 2.82 -15.78
CA TRP A 127 18.84 2.39 -16.74
C TRP A 127 20.22 2.88 -16.32
N LEU A 128 20.37 4.19 -16.05
CA LEU A 128 21.63 4.81 -15.64
C LEU A 128 22.19 4.25 -14.33
N SER A 129 21.34 3.71 -13.46
CA SER A 129 21.76 3.10 -12.19
C SER A 129 22.42 1.72 -12.34
N LEU A 130 22.30 1.07 -13.50
CA LEU A 130 22.92 -0.24 -13.73
C LEU A 130 24.41 -0.08 -13.98
N SER A 131 25.23 -0.64 -13.09
CA SER A 131 26.69 -0.55 -13.13
C SER A 131 27.33 -1.29 -14.31
N ASN A 132 26.72 -2.40 -14.76
CA ASN A 132 27.21 -3.18 -15.90
C ASN A 132 26.04 -3.56 -16.82
N HIS A 133 25.76 -2.72 -17.81
CA HIS A 133 24.68 -2.94 -18.77
C HIS A 133 24.86 -4.23 -19.59
N GLN A 134 26.11 -4.66 -19.80
CA GLN A 134 26.51 -5.81 -20.64
C GLN A 134 26.50 -7.15 -19.90
N ASN A 135 26.26 -7.21 -18.59
CA ASN A 135 26.15 -8.48 -17.85
C ASN A 135 24.96 -8.48 -16.88
N ALA A 136 24.07 -7.49 -17.01
CA ALA A 136 22.91 -7.38 -16.13
C ALA A 136 21.93 -8.52 -16.41
N ASP A 137 21.83 -9.45 -15.47
CA ASP A 137 20.85 -10.52 -15.51
C ASP A 137 19.45 -10.03 -15.07
N SER A 138 18.46 -10.93 -15.13
CA SER A 138 17.10 -10.63 -14.67
C SER A 138 17.05 -10.23 -13.19
N LYS A 139 17.97 -10.73 -12.35
CA LYS A 139 18.03 -10.39 -10.92
C LYS A 139 18.54 -8.97 -10.71
N ALA A 140 19.60 -8.57 -11.41
CA ALA A 140 20.12 -7.21 -11.41
C ALA A 140 19.04 -6.21 -11.85
N CYS A 141 18.28 -6.52 -12.90
CA CYS A 141 17.16 -5.69 -13.34
C CYS A 141 16.07 -5.53 -12.28
N LYS A 142 15.67 -6.64 -11.64
CA LYS A 142 14.70 -6.61 -10.54
C LYS A 142 15.22 -5.80 -9.35
N HIS A 143 16.52 -5.91 -9.05
CA HIS A 143 17.16 -5.16 -7.98
C HIS A 143 17.18 -3.66 -8.29
N ALA A 144 17.58 -3.25 -9.50
CA ALA A 144 17.61 -1.86 -9.93
C ALA A 144 16.21 -1.21 -9.84
N ILE A 145 15.18 -1.89 -10.38
CA ILE A 145 13.79 -1.42 -10.25
C ILE A 145 13.39 -1.27 -8.78
N ARG A 146 13.71 -2.28 -7.95
CA ARG A 146 13.35 -2.25 -6.52
C ARG A 146 14.09 -1.14 -5.76
N SER A 147 15.35 -0.90 -6.07
CA SER A 147 16.16 0.18 -5.50
C SER A 147 15.55 1.54 -5.83
N PHE A 148 15.24 1.78 -7.11
CA PHE A 148 14.58 2.99 -7.57
C PHE A 148 13.24 3.24 -6.85
N LEU A 149 12.39 2.22 -6.74
CA LEU A 149 11.10 2.34 -6.04
C LEU A 149 11.27 2.59 -4.53
N ASN A 150 12.27 1.98 -3.90
CA ASN A 150 12.57 2.22 -2.48
C ASN A 150 13.04 3.66 -2.25
N GLN A 151 13.87 4.22 -3.14
CA GLN A 151 14.29 5.63 -3.07
C GLN A 151 13.09 6.56 -3.22
N GLY A 152 12.20 6.29 -4.17
CA GLY A 152 10.95 7.03 -4.33
C GLY A 152 10.06 6.99 -3.08
N LEU A 153 9.90 5.79 -2.48
CA LEU A 153 9.16 5.63 -1.23
C LEU A 153 9.79 6.41 -0.08
N PHE A 154 11.11 6.37 0.07
CA PHE A 154 11.84 7.11 1.11
C PHE A 154 11.56 8.62 1.03
N LEU A 155 11.65 9.20 -0.16
CA LEU A 155 11.37 10.63 -0.40
C LEU A 155 9.90 10.99 -0.14
N GLN A 156 8.95 10.13 -0.52
CA GLN A 156 7.54 10.39 -0.24
C GLN A 156 7.23 10.31 1.26
N ARG A 157 7.89 9.39 1.99
CA ARG A 157 7.71 9.22 3.44
C ARG A 157 8.20 10.43 4.23
N SER A 158 9.23 11.14 3.78
CA SER A 158 9.68 12.37 4.47
C SER A 158 8.71 13.54 4.34
N GLN A 159 7.81 13.49 3.36
CA GLN A 159 6.88 14.58 3.05
C GLN A 159 5.44 14.34 3.54
N GLN A 160 5.09 13.09 3.92
CA GLN A 160 3.71 12.69 4.16
C GLN A 160 3.56 11.91 5.45
N ILE A 161 2.86 12.51 6.43
CA ILE A 161 2.70 11.98 7.79
C ILE A 161 2.07 10.58 7.80
N LEU A 162 0.99 10.35 7.06
CA LEU A 162 0.33 9.04 7.05
C LEU A 162 1.20 7.95 6.40
N LEU A 163 1.98 8.33 5.39
CA LEU A 163 2.88 7.39 4.71
C LEU A 163 4.13 7.12 5.56
N SER A 164 4.62 8.11 6.31
CA SER A 164 5.76 7.95 7.21
C SER A 164 5.44 6.95 8.34
N ALA A 165 4.18 6.91 8.79
CA ALA A 165 3.68 5.95 9.77
C ALA A 165 3.56 4.51 9.25
N CYS A 166 3.51 4.31 7.92
CA CYS A 166 3.51 2.99 7.30
C CYS A 166 4.91 2.37 7.26
N ARG A 167 5.00 1.12 6.79
CA ARG A 167 6.27 0.40 6.67
C ARG A 167 7.25 1.12 5.75
N SER A 168 8.54 0.98 6.04
CA SER A 168 9.62 1.50 5.20
C SER A 168 9.91 0.63 3.97
N SER A 169 9.32 -0.56 3.88
CA SER A 169 9.61 -1.54 2.84
C SER A 169 8.47 -1.70 1.84
N LEU A 170 8.83 -2.00 0.59
CA LEU A 170 7.89 -2.36 -0.46
C LEU A 170 7.33 -3.77 -0.24
N GLY A 171 6.01 -3.88 -0.24
CA GLY A 171 5.28 -5.14 -0.10
C GLY A 171 3.79 -4.88 0.10
N VAL A 172 2.97 -5.91 -0.16
CA VAL A 172 1.54 -5.82 0.16
C VAL A 172 1.41 -5.87 1.69
N ASP A 173 0.76 -4.87 2.26
CA ASP A 173 0.56 -4.76 3.70
C ASP A 173 -0.29 -5.96 4.20
N PRO A 174 0.15 -6.68 5.25
CA PRO A 174 -0.58 -7.79 5.83
C PRO A 174 -1.99 -7.46 6.29
N ILE A 175 -2.33 -6.21 6.60
CA ILE A 175 -3.73 -5.86 6.93
C ILE A 175 -4.70 -6.21 5.81
N LEU A 176 -4.23 -6.30 4.56
CA LEU A 176 -5.07 -6.58 3.39
C LEU A 176 -5.34 -8.06 3.17
N TRP A 177 -4.49 -8.95 3.68
CA TRP A 177 -4.58 -10.40 3.40
C TRP A 177 -4.57 -11.30 4.63
N LEU A 178 -4.17 -10.80 5.81
CA LEU A 178 -4.23 -11.58 7.04
C LEU A 178 -5.67 -11.97 7.36
N PRO A 179 -5.91 -13.20 7.87
CA PRO A 179 -7.23 -13.62 8.30
C PRO A 179 -7.73 -12.74 9.45
N MET A 180 -8.84 -12.06 9.21
CA MET A 180 -9.55 -11.23 10.18
C MET A 180 -10.93 -10.93 9.61
N THR A 181 -11.85 -10.55 10.49
CA THR A 181 -13.20 -10.14 10.09
C THR A 181 -13.15 -8.87 9.25
N ASN A 182 -14.24 -8.59 8.54
CA ASN A 182 -14.28 -7.38 7.70
C ASN A 182 -14.37 -6.10 8.52
N TYR A 183 -14.95 -6.16 9.71
CA TYR A 183 -14.99 -5.04 10.65
C TYR A 183 -13.57 -4.70 11.17
N GLU A 184 -12.80 -5.71 11.58
CA GLU A 184 -11.41 -5.52 11.99
C GLU A 184 -10.56 -4.95 10.86
N ARG A 185 -10.63 -5.56 9.67
CA ARG A 185 -9.90 -5.07 8.49
C ARG A 185 -10.29 -3.64 8.15
N SER A 186 -11.58 -3.32 8.22
CA SER A 186 -12.09 -1.97 7.97
C SER A 186 -11.52 -0.96 8.95
N ARG A 187 -11.42 -1.29 10.24
CA ARG A 187 -10.81 -0.42 11.26
C ARG A 187 -9.34 -0.17 10.96
N PHE A 188 -8.54 -1.20 10.69
CA PHE A 188 -7.12 -1.05 10.38
C PHE A 188 -6.86 -0.26 9.10
N ILE A 189 -7.66 -0.48 8.05
CA ILE A 189 -7.54 0.29 6.81
C ILE A 189 -7.92 1.75 7.05
N ARG A 190 -9.05 2.03 7.72
CA ARG A 190 -9.43 3.41 8.04
C ARG A 190 -8.40 4.12 8.90
N TRP A 191 -7.77 3.42 9.84
CA TRP A 191 -6.65 3.92 10.64
C TRP A 191 -5.49 4.37 9.75
N ARG A 192 -4.95 3.46 8.93
CA ARG A 192 -3.84 3.77 8.01
C ARG A 192 -4.14 4.92 7.07
N MET A 193 -5.41 5.05 6.67
CA MET A 193 -5.85 6.11 5.78
C MET A 193 -6.10 7.47 6.47
N GLY A 194 -5.98 7.55 7.79
CA GLY A 194 -6.33 8.75 8.55
C GLY A 194 -7.83 9.06 8.49
N TRP A 195 -8.68 8.04 8.30
CA TRP A 195 -10.15 8.16 8.30
C TRP A 195 -10.76 7.80 9.66
N LEU A 196 -9.92 7.37 10.60
CA LEU A 196 -10.27 7.11 11.98
C LEU A 196 -9.19 7.73 12.88
N PRO A 197 -9.49 8.79 13.64
CA PRO A 197 -10.78 9.50 13.72
C PRO A 197 -11.14 10.16 12.39
N GLY A 198 -12.45 10.25 12.11
CA GLY A 198 -12.97 10.90 10.91
C GLY A 198 -12.97 12.42 11.06
N ARG A 199 -14.17 13.01 11.09
CA ARG A 199 -14.28 14.45 11.42
C ARG A 199 -14.01 14.64 12.93
N PRO A 200 -13.22 15.65 13.33
CA PRO A 200 -13.02 15.96 14.74
C PRO A 200 -14.36 16.22 15.43
N GLN A 201 -14.61 15.51 16.54
CA GLN A 201 -15.78 15.67 17.39
C GLN A 201 -15.34 15.75 18.86
N PRO A 202 -16.15 16.30 19.77
CA PRO A 202 -15.84 16.28 21.19
C PRO A 202 -15.67 14.84 21.69
N CYS A 203 -14.56 14.55 22.37
CA CYS A 203 -14.34 13.25 22.97
C CYS A 203 -15.15 13.11 24.27
N SER A 204 -15.63 11.90 24.56
CA SER A 204 -16.36 11.60 25.81
C SER A 204 -15.52 11.81 27.08
N CYS A 205 -14.19 11.86 26.97
CA CYS A 205 -13.32 12.21 28.10
C CYS A 205 -13.38 13.70 28.49
N GLY A 206 -13.99 14.55 27.66
CA GLY A 206 -14.20 15.97 27.93
C GLY A 206 -12.98 16.88 27.72
N LEU A 207 -11.81 16.33 27.37
CA LEU A 207 -10.55 17.09 27.34
C LEU A 207 -10.22 17.69 25.96
N HIS A 208 -10.49 16.96 24.88
CA HIS A 208 -10.10 17.37 23.52
C HIS A 208 -11.09 16.88 22.46
N THR A 209 -10.89 17.35 21.22
CA THR A 209 -11.55 16.75 20.05
C THR A 209 -10.85 15.46 19.62
N THR A 210 -11.58 14.56 18.96
CA THR A 210 -11.07 13.30 18.41
C THR A 210 -10.06 13.57 17.30
N SER A 211 -8.79 13.68 17.67
CA SER A 211 -7.63 13.69 16.78
C SER A 211 -6.89 12.36 16.85
N HIS A 212 -6.10 12.04 15.82
CA HIS A 212 -5.35 10.78 15.77
C HIS A 212 -4.41 10.62 16.98
N HIS A 213 -3.80 11.72 17.43
CA HIS A 213 -2.98 11.74 18.64
C HIS A 213 -3.83 11.52 19.89
N HIS A 214 -4.92 12.28 20.03
CA HIS A 214 -5.76 12.23 21.22
C HIS A 214 -6.36 10.85 21.44
N VAL A 215 -6.85 10.16 20.39
CA VAL A 215 -7.47 8.84 20.56
C VAL A 215 -6.46 7.75 20.98
N ILE A 216 -5.17 7.92 20.65
CA ILE A 216 -4.09 7.02 21.11
C ILE A 216 -3.89 7.18 22.61
N GLU A 217 -3.84 8.43 23.08
CA GLU A 217 -3.68 8.76 24.51
C GLU A 217 -4.92 8.36 25.31
N CYS A 218 -6.10 8.74 24.81
CA CYS A 218 -7.38 8.50 25.47
C CYS A 218 -7.68 7.00 25.65
N THR A 219 -7.23 6.15 24.72
CA THR A 219 -7.39 4.70 24.84
C THR A 219 -6.27 4.02 25.63
N GLY A 220 -5.26 4.78 26.08
CA GLY A 220 -4.09 4.24 26.76
C GLY A 220 -3.29 3.27 25.90
N ALA A 221 -3.26 3.48 24.56
CA ALA A 221 -2.75 2.48 23.63
C ALA A 221 -1.29 2.07 23.89
N ALA A 222 -0.43 3.02 24.28
CA ALA A 222 0.96 2.74 24.64
C ALA A 222 1.05 1.77 25.83
N ILE A 223 0.35 2.08 26.92
CA ILE A 223 0.34 1.29 28.16
C ILE A 223 -0.20 -0.12 27.88
N ARG A 224 -1.33 -0.21 27.17
CA ARG A 224 -1.99 -1.49 26.86
C ARG A 224 -1.16 -2.38 25.95
N LEU A 225 -0.41 -1.80 25.01
CA LEU A 225 0.49 -2.54 24.13
C LEU A 225 1.87 -2.82 24.77
N HIS A 226 2.09 -2.40 26.03
CA HIS A 226 3.38 -2.48 26.72
C HIS A 226 4.53 -1.82 25.93
N LEU A 227 4.25 -0.63 25.38
CA LEU A 227 5.21 0.19 24.64
C LEU A 227 5.39 1.54 25.31
N TYR A 228 6.53 2.18 25.06
CA TYR A 228 6.75 3.58 25.42
C TYR A 228 5.85 4.50 24.60
N SER A 229 5.33 5.55 25.21
CA SER A 229 4.54 6.59 24.53
C SER A 229 5.32 7.31 23.42
N THR A 230 6.65 7.32 23.51
CA THR A 230 7.56 7.96 22.55
C THR A 230 7.91 7.10 21.34
N VAL A 231 7.41 5.85 21.26
CA VAL A 231 7.73 4.94 20.16
C VAL A 231 7.28 5.51 18.81
N GLN A 232 8.17 5.48 17.83
CA GLN A 232 7.90 5.98 16.49
C GLN A 232 7.39 4.86 15.57
N PRO A 233 6.40 5.13 14.69
CA PRO A 233 5.73 6.42 14.50
C PRO A 233 4.67 6.74 15.58
N ASN A 234 4.03 5.71 16.12
CA ASN A 234 3.20 5.72 17.32
C ASN A 234 2.96 4.25 17.74
N PRO A 235 2.44 3.97 18.95
CA PRO A 235 2.28 2.59 19.43
C PRO A 235 1.48 1.67 18.50
N ILE A 236 0.38 2.16 17.92
CA ILE A 236 -0.50 1.35 17.07
C ILE A 236 0.19 1.03 15.74
N ASP A 237 0.71 2.06 15.06
CA ASP A 237 1.38 1.89 13.77
C ASP A 237 2.70 1.12 13.90
N TYR A 238 3.40 1.24 15.04
CA TYR A 238 4.55 0.41 15.36
C TYR A 238 4.20 -1.07 15.36
N VAL A 239 3.13 -1.47 16.08
CA VAL A 239 2.65 -2.86 16.09
C VAL A 239 2.17 -3.30 14.71
N LEU A 240 1.42 -2.46 13.98
CA LEU A 240 0.97 -2.80 12.62
C LEU A 240 2.13 -3.03 11.66
N ASN A 241 3.22 -2.26 11.79
CA ASN A 241 4.43 -2.41 10.99
C ASN A 241 5.17 -3.73 11.29
N MET A 242 4.98 -4.31 12.47
CA MET A 242 5.55 -5.61 12.84
C MET A 242 4.79 -6.82 12.26
N LEU A 243 3.57 -6.65 11.71
CA LEU A 243 2.79 -7.79 11.19
C LEU A 243 3.59 -8.60 10.15
N PRO A 244 3.44 -9.94 10.14
CA PRO A 244 4.25 -10.81 9.31
C PRO A 244 3.96 -10.62 7.81
N LEU A 245 5.01 -10.38 7.02
CA LEU A 245 4.90 -10.21 5.55
C LEU A 245 4.73 -11.54 4.80
N LYS A 246 4.92 -12.66 5.48
CA LYS A 246 4.78 -14.02 4.94
C LYS A 246 4.17 -14.90 6.04
N LYS A 247 3.61 -16.04 5.65
CA LYS A 247 3.15 -17.04 6.61
C LYS A 247 4.30 -17.44 7.54
N LEU A 248 4.09 -17.28 8.84
CA LEU A 248 5.04 -17.69 9.86
C LEU A 248 5.16 -19.21 9.80
N LYS A 249 6.41 -19.71 9.74
CA LYS A 249 6.70 -21.14 9.72
C LYS A 249 7.01 -21.71 11.11
N ASN A 250 7.43 -20.85 12.03
CA ASN A 250 7.96 -21.22 13.34
C ASN A 250 7.26 -20.41 14.44
N ASN A 251 7.21 -20.98 15.65
CA ASN A 251 6.37 -20.45 16.74
C ASN A 251 7.02 -19.34 17.56
N LYS A 252 8.29 -19.01 17.31
CA LYS A 252 9.07 -18.08 18.15
C LYS A 252 8.42 -16.70 18.29
N ASN A 253 7.69 -16.24 17.29
CA ASN A 253 7.01 -14.94 17.31
C ASN A 253 5.52 -15.03 17.65
N ASN A 254 4.98 -16.23 17.89
CA ASN A 254 3.55 -16.40 18.15
C ASN A 254 3.16 -15.86 19.51
N ALA A 255 3.98 -16.04 20.54
CA ALA A 255 3.67 -15.56 21.89
C ALA A 255 3.39 -14.05 21.90
N PHE A 256 4.21 -13.27 21.19
CA PHE A 256 3.98 -11.84 21.00
C PHE A 256 2.61 -11.56 20.39
N TRP A 257 2.24 -12.25 19.31
CA TRP A 257 0.97 -12.02 18.62
C TRP A 257 -0.26 -12.54 19.39
N ILE A 258 -0.13 -13.66 20.11
CA ILE A 258 -1.18 -14.23 20.96
C ILE A 258 -1.60 -13.21 22.03
N PHE A 259 -0.64 -12.50 22.61
CA PHE A 259 -0.90 -11.47 23.61
C PHE A 259 -1.30 -10.13 22.99
N THR A 260 -0.55 -9.66 21.99
CA THR A 260 -0.67 -8.28 21.47
C THR A 260 -1.87 -8.10 20.54
N TRP A 261 -2.21 -9.11 19.73
CA TRP A 261 -3.24 -8.96 18.70
C TRP A 261 -4.66 -8.72 19.25
N PRO A 262 -5.13 -9.45 20.29
CA PRO A 262 -6.42 -9.17 20.91
C PRO A 262 -6.49 -7.75 21.50
N ILE A 263 -5.39 -7.30 22.13
CA ILE A 263 -5.29 -5.96 22.70
C ILE A 263 -5.38 -4.91 21.61
N LEU A 264 -4.63 -5.05 20.51
CA LEU A 264 -4.69 -4.16 19.37
C LEU A 264 -6.09 -4.10 18.76
N CYS A 265 -6.74 -5.27 18.58
CA CYS A 265 -8.11 -5.34 18.08
C CYS A 265 -9.11 -4.66 19.02
N ARG A 266 -8.89 -4.72 20.34
CA ARG A 266 -9.72 -4.01 21.31
C ARG A 266 -9.48 -2.50 21.26
N ILE A 267 -8.22 -2.03 21.27
CA ILE A 267 -7.89 -0.61 21.14
C ILE A 267 -8.57 -0.01 19.91
N MET A 268 -8.48 -0.69 18.75
CA MET A 268 -9.12 -0.21 17.53
C MET A 268 -10.65 -0.12 17.62
N LEU A 269 -11.28 -0.99 18.41
CA LEU A 269 -12.72 -0.93 18.65
C LEU A 269 -13.07 0.24 19.56
N ASP A 270 -12.30 0.43 20.63
CA ASP A 270 -12.49 1.52 21.58
C ASP A 270 -12.32 2.89 20.87
N ILE A 271 -11.32 3.01 19.98
CA ILE A 271 -11.16 4.20 19.12
C ILE A 271 -12.40 4.42 18.25
N GLU A 272 -12.95 3.37 17.63
CA GLU A 272 -14.15 3.49 16.81
C GLU A 272 -15.37 3.95 17.63
N GLN A 273 -15.55 3.40 18.84
CA GLN A 273 -16.61 3.81 19.77
C GLN A 273 -16.47 5.27 20.20
N ILE A 274 -15.25 5.73 20.49
CA ILE A 274 -14.98 7.14 20.80
C ILE A 274 -15.33 8.05 19.63
N CYS A 275 -15.04 7.62 18.40
CA CYS A 275 -15.26 8.42 17.20
C CYS A 275 -16.69 8.38 16.65
N LEU A 276 -17.50 7.40 17.07
CA LEU A 276 -18.86 7.17 16.60
C LEU A 276 -19.80 6.88 17.79
N PRO A 277 -20.03 7.86 18.68
CA PRO A 277 -20.87 7.66 19.85
C PRO A 277 -22.32 7.36 19.43
N GLY A 278 -22.96 6.38 20.06
CA GLY A 278 -24.36 6.01 19.83
C GLY A 278 -24.61 5.01 18.69
N VAL A 279 -23.56 4.57 17.97
CA VAL A 279 -23.67 3.42 17.05
C VAL A 279 -23.53 2.14 17.86
N ASP A 280 -24.55 1.27 17.84
CA ASP A 280 -24.42 -0.05 18.46
C ASP A 280 -23.44 -0.91 17.65
N LEU A 281 -22.26 -1.11 18.22
CA LEU A 281 -21.19 -1.94 17.67
C LEU A 281 -21.17 -3.34 18.31
N ALA A 282 -22.10 -3.64 19.23
CA ALA A 282 -22.11 -4.87 20.04
C ALA A 282 -22.34 -6.13 19.20
N ASP A 283 -23.22 -6.08 18.20
CA ASP A 283 -23.56 -7.21 17.32
C ASP A 283 -22.42 -7.65 16.38
N HIS A 284 -21.39 -6.82 16.21
CA HIS A 284 -20.28 -7.10 15.30
C HIS A 284 -18.99 -7.49 16.02
N ALA A 285 -19.01 -7.50 17.35
CA ALA A 285 -17.80 -7.45 18.13
C ALA A 285 -17.66 -8.60 19.14
N ALA A 286 -18.71 -9.23 19.65
CA ALA A 286 -18.57 -9.91 20.95
C ALA A 286 -17.66 -11.16 21.04
N THR A 287 -17.63 -12.06 20.05
CA THR A 287 -17.21 -13.45 20.36
C THR A 287 -15.90 -13.95 19.71
N ASP A 288 -15.47 -13.41 18.56
CA ASP A 288 -14.32 -13.97 17.80
C ASP A 288 -13.19 -12.94 17.50
N ARG A 289 -13.08 -11.85 18.28
CA ARG A 289 -12.14 -10.75 18.01
C ARG A 289 -10.69 -11.27 17.94
N GLY A 290 -10.08 -11.08 16.78
CA GLY A 290 -8.71 -11.48 16.49
C GLY A 290 -8.51 -12.99 16.31
N GLN A 291 -9.53 -13.82 16.54
CA GLN A 291 -9.39 -15.28 16.58
C GLN A 291 -8.97 -15.87 15.24
N LEU A 292 -9.45 -15.29 14.13
CA LEU A 292 -9.06 -15.74 12.79
C LEU A 292 -7.55 -15.63 12.53
N PHE A 293 -6.92 -14.53 12.99
CA PHE A 293 -5.48 -14.36 12.86
C PHE A 293 -4.74 -15.30 13.80
N LEU A 294 -5.20 -15.45 15.04
CA LEU A 294 -4.59 -16.34 16.02
C LEU A 294 -4.62 -17.81 15.55
N ASN A 295 -5.75 -18.27 15.00
CA ASN A 295 -5.89 -19.61 14.43
C ASN A 295 -5.01 -19.85 13.21
N TRP A 296 -4.59 -18.78 12.52
CA TRP A 296 -3.71 -18.86 11.35
C TRP A 296 -2.23 -18.95 11.72
N LEU A 297 -1.85 -18.54 12.93
CA LEU A 297 -0.49 -18.70 13.43
C LEU A 297 -0.12 -20.20 13.47
N PRO A 298 1.14 -20.57 13.17
CA PRO A 298 1.59 -21.96 13.33
C PRO A 298 1.41 -22.38 14.79
N LYS A 299 1.10 -23.65 15.05
CA LYS A 299 0.96 -24.17 16.42
C LYS A 299 2.31 -24.54 16.99
#